data_AF-A0A1Q9P5A2-F1
#
_entry.id   AF-A0A1Q9P5A2-F1
#
_cell.length_a   1.000
_cell.length_b   1.000
_cell.length_c   1.000
_cell.angle_alpha   90.00
_cell.angle_beta   90.00
_cell.angle_gamma   90.00
#
_symmetry.space_group_name_H-M   'P 1'
#
loop_
_entity.id
_entity.type
_entity.pdbx_description
1 polymer ?
#
loop_
_entity_poly.entity_id
_entity_poly.type
_entity_poly.pdbx_seq_one_letter_code
_entity_poly.pdbx_strand_id
1 'polypeptide(L)' 'MSDQEQQLRILEISGQKLNENTRFEKDILGEVEIPSNVYWGIRTQRAINDFKISGKKVPDSFILAFAHIKKACL' A
#
# COMPACT_ATOMS: atom_id res chain seq x y z
N MET A 1 -12.98 32.24 6.49
CA MET A 1 -12.48 30.97 7.04
C MET A 1 -12.14 30.09 5.85
N SER A 2 -10.87 29.79 5.68
CA SER A 2 -10.34 29.11 4.49
C SER A 2 -10.89 27.68 4.45
N ASP A 3 -11.32 27.23 3.27
CA ASP A 3 -11.81 25.85 3.04
C ASP A 3 -10.81 24.79 3.49
N GLN A 4 -9.50 25.14 3.54
CA GLN A 4 -8.45 24.25 4.03
C GLN A 4 -8.53 24.02 5.55
N GLU A 5 -8.94 25.04 6.33
CA GLU A 5 -9.09 24.92 7.79
C GLU A 5 -10.31 24.06 8.16
N GLN A 6 -11.35 24.10 7.32
CA GLN A 6 -12.52 23.23 7.48
C GLN A 6 -12.18 21.77 7.14
N GLN A 7 -11.41 21.56 6.08
CA GLN A 7 -10.91 20.23 5.69
C GLN A 7 -10.08 19.59 6.80
N LEU A 8 -9.15 20.35 7.40
CA LEU A 8 -8.28 19.89 8.50
C LEU A 8 -9.04 19.49 9.77
N ARG A 9 -10.11 20.22 10.14
CA ARG A 9 -10.96 19.88 11.30
C ARG A 9 -11.75 18.59 11.11
N ILE A 10 -12.20 18.30 9.88
CA ILE A 10 -12.95 17.08 9.57
C ILE A 10 -12.03 15.84 9.73
N LEU A 11 -10.74 15.98 9.41
CA LEU A 11 -9.74 14.91 9.51
C LEU A 11 -9.30 14.63 10.96
N GLU A 12 -9.27 15.65 11.82
CA GLU A 12 -9.00 15.49 13.26
C GLU A 12 -10.13 14.75 13.98
N ILE A 13 -11.39 14.97 13.58
CA ILE A 13 -12.56 14.31 14.17
C ILE A 13 -12.67 12.85 13.72
N SER A 14 -12.21 12.50 12.51
CA SER A 14 -12.23 11.12 11.98
C SER A 14 -11.05 10.25 12.42
N GLY A 15 -10.06 10.81 13.14
CA GLY A 15 -8.86 10.10 13.59
C GLY A 15 -7.92 9.70 12.45
N GLN A 16 -8.16 10.17 11.22
CA GLN A 16 -7.31 9.89 10.06
C GLN A 16 -6.28 10.99 9.89
N LYS A 17 -5.06 10.73 10.38
CA LYS A 17 -3.88 11.51 10.04
C LYS A 17 -3.63 11.37 8.53
N LEU A 18 -3.66 12.47 7.76
CA LEU A 18 -3.12 12.42 6.40
C LEU A 18 -1.64 12.08 6.48
N ASN A 19 -1.31 10.85 6.08
CA ASN A 19 0.07 10.54 5.77
C ASN A 19 0.36 11.21 4.42
N GLU A 20 1.06 12.35 4.42
CA GLU A 20 1.38 13.12 3.21
C GLU A 20 2.13 12.31 2.12
N ASN A 21 2.56 11.09 2.45
CA ASN A 21 3.28 10.16 1.58
C ASN A 21 2.52 8.86 1.32
N THR A 22 1.21 8.90 1.08
CA THR A 22 0.44 7.75 0.61
C THR A 22 -0.25 8.02 -0.72
N ARG A 23 -0.55 6.96 -1.45
CA ARG A 23 -1.25 6.94 -2.73
C ARG A 23 -2.40 5.95 -2.63
N PHE A 24 -3.52 6.27 -3.26
CA PHE A 24 -4.66 5.37 -3.33
C PHE A 24 -4.62 4.57 -4.63
N GLU A 25 -4.86 3.26 -4.53
CA GLU A 25 -5.11 2.40 -5.69
C GLU A 25 -6.50 1.79 -5.59
N LYS A 26 -7.15 1.56 -6.74
CA LYS A 26 -8.47 0.95 -6.84
C LYS A 26 -8.43 -0.34 -7.64
N ASP A 27 -9.02 -1.39 -7.08
CA ASP A 27 -9.29 -2.66 -7.77
C ASP A 27 -10.79 -3.01 -7.69
N ILE A 28 -11.17 -4.19 -8.19
CA ILE A 28 -12.55 -4.69 -8.14
C ILE A 28 -13.11 -4.87 -6.72
N LEU A 29 -12.23 -4.94 -5.70
CA LEU A 29 -12.61 -5.09 -4.29
C LEU A 29 -12.68 -3.74 -3.56
N GLY A 30 -12.44 -2.63 -4.27
CA GLY A 30 -12.48 -1.28 -3.72
C GLY A 30 -11.13 -0.58 -3.73
N GLU A 31 -11.02 0.46 -2.91
CA GLU A 31 -9.85 1.34 -2.81
C GLU A 31 -9.00 1.01 -1.58
N VAL A 32 -7.68 1.11 -1.71
CA VAL A 32 -6.72 0.83 -0.64
C VAL A 32 -5.64 1.91 -0.63
N GLU A 33 -5.31 2.39 0.56
CA GLU A 33 -4.18 3.29 0.80
C GLU A 33 -2.86 2.51 0.80
N ILE A 34 -1.89 2.99 0.03
CA ILE A 34 -0.56 2.40 -0.12
C ILE A 34 0.49 3.47 0.15
N PRO A 35 1.58 3.17 0.88
CA PRO A 35 2.70 4.11 1.01
C PRO A 35 3.29 4.51 -0.35
N SER A 36 3.65 5.77 -0.53
CA SER A 36 4.25 6.26 -1.78
C SER A 36 5.73 5.91 -1.90
N ASN A 37 6.39 5.50 -0.81
CA ASN A 37 7.80 5.11 -0.77
C ASN A 37 8.05 3.64 -1.15
N VAL A 38 7.06 2.94 -1.71
CA VAL A 38 7.15 1.50 -2.03
C VAL A 38 6.72 1.23 -3.46
N TYR A 39 7.34 0.21 -4.07
CA TYR A 39 7.10 -0.14 -5.47
C TYR A 39 5.90 -1.07 -5.70
N TRP A 40 5.39 -1.73 -4.65
CA TRP A 40 4.26 -2.65 -4.81
C TRP A 40 2.92 -1.93 -4.90
N GLY A 41 1.93 -2.63 -5.46
CA GLY A 41 0.56 -2.11 -5.62
C GLY A 41 -0.47 -2.78 -4.70
N ILE A 42 -1.74 -2.59 -5.04
CA ILE A 42 -2.92 -2.95 -4.23
C ILE A 42 -2.98 -4.42 -3.88
N ARG A 43 -2.60 -5.30 -4.81
CA ARG A 43 -2.63 -6.76 -4.59
C ARG A 43 -1.68 -7.17 -3.46
N THR A 44 -0.47 -6.60 -3.44
CA THR A 44 0.50 -6.84 -2.38
C THR A 44 0.05 -6.19 -1.08
N GLN A 45 -0.52 -4.98 -1.13
CA GLN A 45 -1.02 -4.31 0.08
C GLN A 45 -2.16 -5.10 0.75
N ARG A 46 -3.10 -5.63 -0.03
CA ARG A 46 -4.14 -6.53 0.49
C ARG A 46 -3.54 -7.80 1.09
N ALA A 47 -2.57 -8.41 0.42
CA ALA A 47 -1.90 -9.59 0.98
C ALA A 47 -1.21 -9.30 2.32
N ILE A 48 -0.59 -8.13 2.47
CA ILE A 48 0.01 -7.68 3.75
C ILE A 48 -1.08 -7.51 4.83
N ASN A 49 -2.25 -7.00 4.47
CA ASN A 49 -3.36 -6.78 5.40
C ASN A 49 -4.00 -8.10 5.84
N ASP A 50 -4.21 -9.03 4.90
CA ASP A 50 -5.02 -10.24 5.08
C ASP A 50 -4.20 -11.45 5.59
N PHE A 51 -2.94 -11.60 5.18
CA PHE A 51 -2.12 -12.79 5.49
C PHE A 51 -1.11 -12.60 6.63
N LYS A 52 -1.58 -12.14 7.79
CA LYS A 52 -0.76 -11.95 9.00
C LYS A 52 -0.68 -13.21 9.86
N ILE A 53 -0.21 -14.32 9.28
CA ILE A 53 -0.34 -15.66 9.90
C ILE A 53 0.93 -16.05 10.68
N SER A 54 2.08 -16.07 10.02
CA SER A 54 3.31 -16.68 10.57
C SER A 54 4.43 -15.68 10.90
N GLY A 55 4.31 -14.42 10.46
CA GLY A 55 5.37 -13.41 10.55
C GLY A 55 6.63 -13.71 9.72
N LYS A 56 6.67 -14.85 9.00
CA LYS A 56 7.80 -15.21 8.13
C LYS A 56 7.67 -14.48 6.80
N LYS A 57 8.79 -13.90 6.34
CA LYS A 57 8.90 -13.32 5.01
C LYS A 57 9.22 -14.40 3.98
N VAL A 58 8.94 -14.08 2.71
CA VAL A 58 9.39 -14.88 1.58
C VAL A 58 10.92 -14.89 1.55
N PRO A 59 11.59 -16.03 1.36
CA PRO A 59 13.05 -16.09 1.28
C PRO A 59 13.59 -15.29 0.10
N ASP A 60 14.74 -14.64 0.27
CA ASP A 60 15.38 -13.82 -0.77
C ASP A 60 15.70 -14.63 -2.04
N SER A 61 16.05 -15.90 -1.89
CA SER A 61 16.31 -16.81 -3.02
C SER A 61 15.10 -16.96 -3.94
N PHE A 62 13.89 -16.97 -3.39
CA PHE A 62 12.66 -17.04 -4.17
C PHE A 62 12.42 -15.74 -4.94
N ILE A 63 12.65 -14.58 -4.30
CA ILE A 63 12.49 -13.27 -4.92
C ILE A 63 13.46 -13.12 -6.10
N LEU A 64 14.72 -13.51 -5.92
CA LEU A 64 15.74 -13.49 -6.97
C LEU A 64 15.38 -14.43 -8.12
N ALA A 65 14.94 -15.66 -7.83
CA ALA A 65 14.49 -16.59 -8.86
C ALA A 65 13.32 -16.03 -9.67
N PHE A 66 12.34 -15.40 -9.02
CA PHE A 66 11.21 -14.78 -9.70
C PHE A 66 11.65 -13.60 -10.58
N ALA A 67 12.59 -12.77 -10.11
CA ALA A 67 13.16 -11.69 -10.90
C ALA A 67 13.89 -12.22 -12.15
N HIS A 68 14.64 -13.32 -12.04
CA HIS A 68 15.28 -13.97 -13.19
C HIS A 68 14.26 -14.46 -14.22
N ILE A 69 13.17 -15.12 -13.78
CA ILE A 69 12.10 -15.57 -14.67
C ILE A 69 11.50 -14.38 -15.42
N LYS A 70 11.15 -13.29 -14.72
CA LYS A 70 10.58 -12.10 -15.33
C LYS A 70 11.55 -11.41 -16.30
N LYS A 71 12.84 -11.39 -15.98
CA LYS A 71 13.89 -10.88 -16.88
C LYS A 71 14.04 -11.73 -18.14
N ALA A 72 13.88 -13.05 -18.04
CA ALA A 72 14.01 -13.95 -19.20
C ALA A 72 12.81 -13.91 -20.14
N CYS A 73 11.63 -13.49 -19.65
CA CYS A 73 10.43 -13.30 -20.47
C CYS A 73 10.34 -11.91 -21.13
N LEU A 74 11.31 -11.03 -20.84
CA LEU A 74 11.41 -9.69 -21.42
C LEU A 74 12.22 -9.74 -22.72
#